data_AF-A0A9W6M055-F1
#
_entry.id   AF-A0A9W6M055-F1
#
_cell.length_a   1.000
_cell.length_b   1.000
_cell.length_c   1.000
_cell.angle_alpha   90.00
_cell.angle_beta   90.00
_cell.angle_gamma   90.00
#
_symmetry.space_group_name_H-M   'P 1'
#
loop_
_entity.id
_entity.type
_entity.pdbx_description
1 polymer ?
#
loop_
_entity_poly.entity_id
_entity_poly.type
_entity_poly.pdbx_seq_one_letter_code
_entity_poly.pdbx_strand_id
1 'polypeptide(L)'
;MHQQNHPGHSVPDDRTTVTFYLDLELRARARAAYEHTRVVETDDSWSHMIGKAVSAEVGRREELYNQSHRFVADDRRLPPGRPVR
;
A
#
# COMPACT_ATOMS: atom_id res chain seq x y z
N MET A 1 -18.23 21.52 -38.02
CA MET A 1 -17.00 21.12 -37.30
C MET A 1 -16.62 22.27 -36.39
N HIS A 2 -16.49 22.07 -35.07
CA HIS A 2 -15.53 22.72 -34.16
C HIS A 2 -15.73 22.05 -32.79
N GLN A 3 -14.74 21.24 -32.42
CA GLN A 3 -14.73 20.43 -31.21
C GLN A 3 -14.49 21.31 -29.99
N GLN A 4 -15.31 21.15 -28.94
CA GLN A 4 -15.10 21.76 -27.64
C GLN A 4 -14.07 20.92 -26.87
N ASN A 5 -12.84 21.42 -26.75
CA ASN A 5 -11.82 20.86 -25.87
C ASN A 5 -12.23 21.07 -24.41
N HIS A 6 -12.65 20.00 -23.74
CA HIS A 6 -12.74 19.96 -22.27
C HIS A 6 -11.34 19.70 -21.71
N PRO A 7 -10.78 20.57 -20.85
CA PRO A 7 -9.55 20.24 -20.13
C PRO A 7 -9.88 19.18 -19.08
N GLY A 8 -9.47 17.93 -19.32
CA GLY A 8 -9.49 16.88 -18.32
C GLY A 8 -8.61 17.30 -17.15
N HIS A 9 -9.22 17.64 -16.02
CA HIS A 9 -8.52 17.88 -14.77
C HIS A 9 -8.02 16.52 -14.24
N SER A 10 -6.82 16.12 -14.63
CA SER A 10 -6.13 15.00 -14.00
C SER A 10 -5.71 15.43 -12.60
N VAL A 11 -6.47 15.00 -11.58
CA VAL A 11 -6.06 15.09 -10.17
C VAL A 11 -4.67 14.45 -10.08
N PRO A 12 -3.67 15.14 -9.49
CA PRO A 12 -2.35 14.55 -9.32
C PRO A 12 -2.49 13.24 -8.56
N ASP A 13 -1.85 12.23 -9.11
CA ASP A 13 -1.81 10.92 -8.50
C ASP A 13 -0.78 10.95 -7.37
N ASP A 14 -1.22 11.23 -6.14
CA ASP A 14 -0.37 11.28 -4.94
C ASP A 14 0.20 9.90 -4.53
N ARG A 15 0.11 8.90 -5.42
CA ARG A 15 0.67 7.56 -5.20
C ARG A 15 2.19 7.58 -5.34
N THR A 16 2.87 7.11 -4.30
CA THR A 16 4.31 6.84 -4.35
C THR A 16 4.57 5.37 -4.65
N THR A 17 5.39 5.11 -5.67
CA THR A 17 5.88 3.75 -5.95
C THR A 17 6.87 3.31 -4.87
N VAL A 18 6.60 2.16 -4.26
CA VAL A 18 7.49 1.53 -3.27
C VAL A 18 7.94 0.17 -3.78
N THR A 19 9.20 -0.19 -3.50
CA THR A 19 9.74 -1.53 -3.76
C THR A 19 10.20 -2.11 -2.44
N PHE A 20 9.85 -3.36 -2.17
CA PHE A 20 10.25 -4.07 -0.96
C PHE A 20 10.51 -5.54 -1.27
N TYR A 21 11.22 -6.20 -0.36
CA TYR A 21 11.54 -7.61 -0.47
C TYR A 21 10.45 -8.45 0.19
N LEU A 22 10.08 -9.55 -0.46
CA LEU A 22 9.26 -10.62 0.09
C LEU A 22 9.96 -11.94 -0.20
N ASP A 23 9.88 -12.86 0.76
CA ASP A 23 10.28 -14.23 0.53
C ASP A 23 9.46 -14.84 -0.60
N LEU A 24 10.09 -15.69 -1.42
CA LEU A 24 9.46 -16.26 -2.62
C LEU A 24 8.17 -17.01 -2.29
N GLU A 25 8.18 -17.80 -1.21
CA GLU A 25 7.00 -18.54 -0.75
C GLU A 25 5.86 -17.58 -0.35
N LEU A 26 6.17 -16.54 0.42
CA LEU A 26 5.17 -15.56 0.86
C LEU A 26 4.55 -14.85 -0.35
N ARG A 27 5.37 -14.43 -1.32
CA ARG A 27 4.89 -13.83 -2.56
C ARG A 27 3.95 -14.78 -3.32
N ALA A 28 4.29 -16.05 -3.42
CA ALA A 28 3.48 -17.04 -4.11
C ALA A 28 2.12 -17.27 -3.41
N ARG A 29 2.13 -17.44 -2.08
CA ARG A 29 0.90 -17.62 -1.29
C ARG A 29 0.00 -16.39 -1.33
N ALA A 30 0.58 -15.20 -1.17
CA ALA A 30 -0.18 -13.96 -1.23
C ALA A 30 -0.82 -13.77 -2.61
N ARG A 31 -0.09 -14.09 -3.70
CA ARG A 31 -0.64 -14.05 -5.06
C ARG A 31 -1.80 -15.03 -5.23
N ALA A 32 -1.66 -16.27 -4.76
CA ALA A 32 -2.75 -17.23 -4.81
C ALA A 32 -3.99 -16.72 -4.07
N ALA A 33 -3.81 -16.19 -2.85
CA ALA A 33 -4.91 -15.60 -2.10
C ALA A 33 -5.62 -14.50 -2.89
N TYR A 34 -4.87 -13.52 -3.43
CA TYR A 34 -5.42 -12.46 -4.27
C TYR A 34 -6.24 -13.00 -5.45
N GLU A 35 -5.68 -13.91 -6.25
CA GLU A 35 -6.36 -14.43 -7.44
C GLU A 35 -7.68 -15.14 -7.07
N HIS A 36 -7.72 -15.81 -5.91
CA HIS A 36 -8.90 -16.53 -5.43
C HIS A 36 -9.92 -15.65 -4.69
N THR A 37 -9.52 -14.50 -4.12
CA THR A 37 -10.40 -13.69 -3.26
C THR A 37 -10.68 -12.28 -3.78
N ARG A 38 -9.96 -11.77 -4.79
CA ARG A 38 -10.05 -10.35 -5.22
C ARG A 38 -11.46 -9.84 -5.49
N VAL A 39 -12.36 -10.68 -5.99
CA VAL A 39 -13.75 -10.28 -6.29
C VAL A 39 -14.56 -10.11 -5.00
N VAL A 40 -14.44 -11.04 -4.05
CA VAL A 40 -15.19 -11.00 -2.79
C VAL A 40 -14.61 -9.98 -1.80
N GLU A 41 -13.31 -9.77 -1.85
CA GLU A 41 -12.58 -8.76 -1.06
C GLU A 41 -12.59 -7.36 -1.70
N THR A 42 -13.22 -7.22 -2.87
CA THR A 42 -13.33 -5.97 -3.65
C THR A 42 -11.96 -5.31 -3.89
N ASP A 43 -10.97 -6.12 -4.27
CA ASP A 43 -9.63 -5.65 -4.62
C ASP A 43 -9.55 -5.25 -6.10
N ASP A 44 -9.42 -3.95 -6.36
CA ASP A 44 -9.26 -3.41 -7.72
C ASP A 44 -7.94 -3.85 -8.38
N SER A 45 -6.91 -4.14 -7.57
CA SER A 45 -5.59 -4.56 -8.04
C SER A 45 -4.80 -5.27 -6.95
N TRP A 46 -3.72 -5.94 -7.34
CA TRP A 46 -2.73 -6.50 -6.41
C TRP A 46 -2.20 -5.43 -5.44
N SER A 47 -1.88 -4.24 -5.94
CA SER A 47 -1.40 -3.13 -5.10
C SER A 47 -2.46 -2.66 -4.11
N HIS A 48 -3.75 -2.75 -4.44
CA HIS A 48 -4.83 -2.44 -3.51
C HIS A 48 -4.83 -3.45 -2.34
N MET A 49 -4.77 -4.76 -2.61
CA MET A 49 -4.67 -5.77 -1.55
C MET A 49 -3.45 -5.54 -0.64
N ILE A 50 -2.28 -5.28 -1.24
CA ILE A 50 -1.06 -4.97 -0.47
C ILE A 50 -1.24 -3.70 0.37
N GLY A 51 -1.88 -2.66 -0.18
CA GLY A 51 -2.22 -1.44 0.56
C GLY A 51 -3.12 -1.70 1.77
N LYS A 52 -4.14 -2.56 1.63
CA LYS A 52 -4.98 -3.00 2.76
C LYS A 52 -4.15 -3.74 3.81
N ALA A 53 -3.28 -4.66 3.40
CA ALA A 53 -2.43 -5.43 4.32
C ALA A 53 -1.47 -4.52 5.12
N VAL A 54 -0.83 -3.56 4.46
CA VAL A 54 0.02 -2.56 5.13
C VAL A 54 -0.80 -1.70 6.09
N SER A 55 -1.96 -1.23 5.66
CA SER A 55 -2.86 -0.41 6.49
C SER A 55 -3.33 -1.16 7.74
N ALA A 56 -3.67 -2.44 7.62
CA ALA A 56 -4.07 -3.28 8.73
C ALA A 56 -2.96 -3.44 9.77
N GLU A 57 -1.71 -3.68 9.34
CA GLU A 57 -0.58 -3.79 10.27
C GLU A 57 -0.22 -2.45 10.92
N VAL A 58 -0.33 -1.33 10.18
CA VAL A 58 -0.15 0.02 10.76
C VAL A 58 -1.21 0.27 11.83
N GLY A 59 -2.49 0.03 11.52
CA GLY A 59 -3.60 0.19 12.48
C GLY A 59 -3.40 -0.65 13.73
N ARG A 60 -3.01 -1.93 13.58
CA ARG A 60 -2.70 -2.81 14.72
C ARG A 60 -1.60 -2.24 15.62
N ARG A 61 -0.58 -1.60 15.05
CA ARG A 61 0.50 -0.96 15.83
C ARG A 61 0.05 0.33 16.50
N GLU A 62 -0.79 1.12 15.84
CA GLU A 62 -1.37 2.34 16.41
C GLU A 62 -2.25 2.01 17.63
N GLU A 63 -3.09 0.96 17.52
CA GLU A 63 -3.87 0.42 18.62
C GLU A 63 -2.97 -0.05 19.78
N LEU A 64 -1.95 -0.85 19.47
CA LEU A 64 -1.11 -1.48 20.49
C LEU A 64 -0.13 -0.51 21.18
N TYR A 65 0.37 0.49 20.45
CA TYR A 65 1.50 1.31 20.89
C TYR A 65 1.24 2.82 20.92
N ASN A 66 0.10 3.28 20.42
CA ASN A 66 -0.20 4.72 20.35
C ASN A 66 -1.66 5.05 20.72
N GLN A 67 -2.28 4.25 21.61
CA GLN A 67 -3.64 4.50 22.10
C GLN A 67 -4.67 4.65 20.96
N SER A 68 -4.48 3.91 19.87
CA SER A 68 -5.30 4.00 18.66
C SER A 68 -5.23 5.35 17.93
N HIS A 69 -4.26 6.20 18.29
CA HIS A 69 -3.93 7.40 17.52
C HIS A 69 -2.92 7.10 16.43
N ARG A 70 -2.97 7.86 15.34
CA ARG A 70 -1.96 7.78 14.29
C ARG A 70 -0.60 8.24 14.78
N PHE A 71 0.47 7.58 14.31
CA PHE A 71 1.82 8.09 14.53
C PHE A 71 2.02 9.37 13.72
N VAL A 72 2.76 10.33 14.30
CA VAL A 72 3.15 11.55 13.59
C VAL A 72 4.13 11.16 12.48
N ALA A 73 3.77 11.46 11.23
CA ALA A 73 4.67 11.30 10.11
C ALA A 73 5.83 12.30 10.22
N ASP A 74 7.04 11.82 9.95
CA ASP A 74 8.25 12.61 10.01
C ASP A 74 9.03 12.38 8.71
N ASP A 75 9.48 13.45 8.08
CA ASP A 75 10.25 13.41 6.82
C ASP A 75 11.69 12.91 7.03
N ARG A 76 12.10 12.66 8.28
CA ARG A 76 13.37 12.01 8.58
C ARG A 76 13.43 10.64 7.92
N ARG A 77 14.49 10.43 7.13
CA ARG A 77 14.82 9.12 6.57
C ARG A 77 14.91 8.08 7.68
N LEU A 78 14.31 6.92 7.44
CA LEU A 78 14.49 5.76 8.31
C LEU A 78 16.00 5.49 8.48
N PRO A 79 16.47 5.20 9.71
CA PRO A 79 17.85 4.79 9.90
C PRO A 79 18.12 3.56 9.02
N PRO A 80 19.30 3.47 8.39
CA PRO A 80 19.64 2.31 7.56
C PRO A 80 19.46 1.07 8.42
N GLY A 81 18.69 0.10 7.92
CA GLY A 81 18.43 -1.15 8.64
C GLY A 81 19.76 -1.78 9.06
N ARG A 82 19.76 -2.45 10.23
CA ARG A 82 20.95 -3.19 10.67
C ARG A 82 21.32 -4.19 9.55
N PRO A 83 22.59 -4.26 9.11
CA PRO A 83 23.02 -5.29 8.18
C PRO A 83 22.65 -6.66 8.74
N VAL A 84 21.96 -7.46 7.96
CA VAL A 84 21.76 -8.87 8.26
C VAL A 84 23.16 -9.50 8.14
N ARG A 85 23.75 -9.89 9.28
CA ARG A 85 25.00 -10.66 9.33
C ARG A 85 24.68 -12.13 9.37
#